data_AF-A0A6I5P8A7-F1
#
_entry.id   AF-A0A6I5P8A7-F1
#
_cell.length_a   1.000
_cell.length_b   1.000
_cell.length_c   1.000
_cell.angle_alpha   90.00
_cell.angle_beta   90.00
_cell.angle_gamma   90.00
#
_symmetry.space_group_name_H-M   'P 1'
#
loop_
_entity.id
_entity.type
_entity.pdbx_description
1 polymer ?
#
loop_
_entity_poly.entity_id
_entity_poly.type
_entity_poly.pdbx_seq_one_letter_code
_entity_poly.pdbx_strand_id
1 'polypeptide(L)'
;MRLPILTKLAAAAAISGTVFAAHLPVARSQTVEEIPTVTVDPTGTTLTLNWSTGERYPIDIQDWTIAILDSFDCATYDLVAERDLSAQRILGTPVVNPQTGDVAVPVLLEECIEVQKSAVFVVDPQGYQSHALYRLQVPGDRPLPHEFSSYALSSISGLHYWEETLLVSHGDASGAGAMMIFTASHTPAGSYAGCAVTQPGEGAGSLCP
;
A
#
# COMPACT_ATOMS: atom_id res chain seq x y z
N MET A 1 51.17 -64.90 16.08
CA MET A 1 50.87 -65.32 14.70
C MET A 1 49.97 -64.25 14.09
N ARG A 2 50.49 -63.55 13.06
CA ARG A 2 49.86 -62.68 12.03
C ARG A 2 48.55 -61.91 12.35
N LEU A 3 48.64 -60.57 12.20
CA LEU A 3 47.53 -59.65 11.85
C LEU A 3 46.85 -60.05 10.52
N PRO A 4 45.59 -59.61 10.31
CA PRO A 4 45.33 -58.42 9.45
C PRO A 4 44.22 -57.50 10.04
N ILE A 5 44.46 -56.19 10.18
CA ILE A 5 44.04 -55.08 9.28
C ILE A 5 42.61 -55.19 8.76
N LEU A 6 41.72 -54.31 9.22
CA LEU A 6 40.70 -53.70 8.36
C LEU A 6 40.39 -52.27 8.79
N THR A 7 40.71 -51.37 7.88
CA THR A 7 40.53 -49.91 7.88
C THR A 7 39.05 -49.55 7.80
N LYS A 8 38.58 -48.63 8.65
CA LYS A 8 37.35 -47.85 8.38
C LYS A 8 37.67 -46.37 8.53
N LEU A 9 37.69 -45.68 7.38
CA LEU A 9 37.50 -44.24 7.27
C LEU A 9 36.10 -43.89 7.80
N ALA A 10 36.01 -42.90 8.68
CA ALA A 10 34.78 -42.15 8.92
C ALA A 10 35.09 -40.67 8.69
N ALA A 11 34.40 -40.09 7.72
CA ALA A 11 34.51 -38.71 7.30
C ALA A 11 33.92 -37.77 8.37
N ALA A 12 34.66 -36.72 8.72
CA ALA A 12 34.13 -35.60 9.49
C ALA A 12 33.34 -34.69 8.52
N ALA A 13 32.02 -34.64 8.68
CA ALA A 13 31.19 -33.63 8.02
C ALA A 13 31.35 -32.30 8.75
N ALA A 14 32.00 -31.33 8.12
CA ALA A 14 32.02 -29.94 8.58
C ALA A 14 30.65 -29.31 8.32
N ILE A 15 29.92 -28.98 9.38
CA ILE A 15 28.70 -28.18 9.30
C ILE A 15 29.14 -26.73 9.18
N SER A 16 29.21 -26.22 7.95
CA SER A 16 29.27 -24.77 7.70
C SER A 16 27.92 -24.17 8.04
N GLY A 17 27.76 -23.76 9.30
CA GLY A 17 26.63 -22.95 9.74
C GLY A 17 26.81 -21.52 9.21
N THR A 18 26.13 -21.19 8.12
CA THR A 18 25.96 -19.82 7.65
C THR A 18 25.12 -19.08 8.69
N VAL A 19 25.72 -18.08 9.34
CA VAL A 19 24.99 -17.16 10.22
C VAL A 19 24.08 -16.31 9.34
N PHE A 20 22.78 -16.58 9.35
CA PHE A 20 21.79 -15.64 8.82
C PHE A 20 21.76 -14.42 9.74
N ALA A 21 22.39 -13.33 9.30
CA ALA A 21 22.16 -12.03 9.89
C ALA A 21 20.70 -11.63 9.61
N ALA A 22 19.84 -11.74 10.62
CA ALA A 22 18.53 -11.14 10.60
C ALA A 22 18.70 -9.62 10.45
N HIS A 23 18.31 -9.09 9.29
CA HIS A 23 18.26 -7.65 9.08
C HIS A 23 16.99 -7.16 9.79
N LEU A 24 17.15 -6.63 11.00
CA LEU A 24 16.06 -5.91 11.66
C LEU A 24 15.76 -4.66 10.81
N PRO A 25 14.47 -4.33 10.54
CA PRO A 25 14.14 -3.09 9.88
C PRO A 25 14.61 -1.93 10.75
N VAL A 26 15.41 -1.02 10.18
CA VAL A 26 15.75 0.25 10.84
C VAL A 26 14.47 1.09 10.83
N ALA A 27 13.81 1.19 11.98
CA ALA A 27 12.72 2.14 12.17
C ALA A 27 13.28 3.56 11.95
N ARG A 28 12.86 4.23 10.88
CA ARG A 28 13.14 5.66 10.68
C ARG A 28 12.23 6.43 11.63
N SER A 29 12.78 6.88 12.75
CA SER A 29 12.16 7.93 13.55
C SER A 29 12.58 9.27 12.94
N GLN A 30 11.64 10.01 12.36
CA GLN A 30 11.90 11.36 11.86
C GLN A 30 11.80 12.38 12.99
N THR A 31 12.52 13.50 12.85
CA THR A 31 12.33 14.66 13.72
C THR A 31 11.08 15.43 13.31
N VAL A 32 10.48 16.21 14.22
CA VAL A 32 9.25 16.98 13.92
C VAL A 32 9.44 17.95 12.74
N GLU A 33 10.66 18.42 12.49
CA GLU A 33 10.99 19.30 11.36
C GLU A 33 11.02 18.58 10.00
N GLU A 34 11.14 17.25 10.01
CA GLU A 34 11.20 16.41 8.81
C GLU A 34 9.82 15.88 8.38
N ILE A 35 8.83 15.91 9.29
CA ILE A 35 7.45 15.46 9.01
C ILE A 35 6.70 16.56 8.25
N PRO A 36 6.30 16.31 6.98
CA PRO A 36 5.56 17.30 6.22
C PRO A 36 4.11 17.41 6.67
N THR A 37 3.53 18.59 6.48
CA THR A 37 2.07 18.76 6.34
C THR A 37 1.70 18.71 4.86
N VAL A 38 0.44 18.40 4.57
CA VAL A 38 0.00 18.12 3.20
C VAL A 38 -1.14 19.05 2.80
N THR A 39 -1.06 19.56 1.58
CA THR A 39 -2.15 20.31 0.93
C THR A 39 -2.41 19.76 -0.45
N VAL A 40 -3.67 19.77 -0.86
CA VAL A 40 -4.11 19.33 -2.19
C VAL A 40 -4.59 20.55 -2.96
N ASP A 41 -4.25 20.64 -4.24
CA ASP A 41 -4.75 21.71 -5.11
C ASP A 41 -6.26 21.59 -5.37
N PRO A 42 -6.94 22.66 -5.82
CA PRO A 42 -8.39 22.62 -6.02
C PRO A 42 -8.87 21.60 -7.05
N THR A 43 -8.00 21.19 -7.99
CA THR A 43 -8.29 20.17 -9.01
C THR A 43 -8.11 18.75 -8.48
N GLY A 44 -7.42 18.57 -7.35
CA GLY A 44 -7.12 17.25 -6.78
C GLY A 44 -6.01 16.52 -7.53
N THR A 45 -5.23 17.19 -8.37
CA THR A 45 -4.19 16.59 -9.23
C THR A 45 -2.78 16.79 -8.67
N THR A 46 -2.60 17.73 -7.75
CA THR A 46 -1.30 18.03 -7.14
C THR A 46 -1.37 17.86 -5.63
N LEU A 47 -0.48 17.01 -5.10
CA LEU A 47 -0.18 16.92 -3.68
C LEU A 47 1.01 17.84 -3.38
N THR A 48 0.94 18.71 -2.37
CA THR A 48 2.11 19.47 -1.92
C THR A 48 2.49 19.06 -0.51
N LEU A 49 3.73 18.62 -0.35
CA LEU A 49 4.37 18.42 0.95
C LEU A 49 4.95 19.76 1.43
N ASN A 50 4.67 20.15 2.67
CA ASN A 50 5.08 21.41 3.25
C ASN A 50 5.78 21.17 4.59
N TRP A 51 7.04 21.58 4.71
CA TRP A 51 7.82 21.45 5.94
C TRP A 51 7.77 22.73 6.76
N SER A 52 7.98 22.62 8.08
CA SER A 52 8.02 23.76 8.99
C SER A 52 9.15 24.75 8.68
N THR A 53 10.18 24.29 7.98
CA THR A 53 11.31 25.09 7.48
C THR A 53 10.89 26.06 6.36
N GLY A 54 9.71 25.88 5.77
CA GLY A 54 9.20 26.67 4.65
C GLY A 54 9.41 26.03 3.27
N GLU A 55 10.14 24.92 3.20
CA GLU A 55 10.29 24.14 1.96
C GLU A 55 8.95 23.54 1.50
N ARG A 56 8.76 23.49 0.18
CA ARG A 56 7.54 22.98 -0.44
C ARG A 56 7.89 22.10 -1.63
N TYR A 57 7.25 20.94 -1.70
CA TYR A 57 7.46 19.98 -2.79
C TYR A 57 6.13 19.57 -3.42
N PRO A 58 5.79 20.11 -4.60
CA PRO A 58 4.61 19.68 -5.35
C PRO A 58 4.90 18.35 -6.06
N ILE A 59 3.92 17.46 -6.03
CA ILE A 59 3.93 16.15 -6.67
C ILE A 59 2.66 16.03 -7.51
N ASP A 60 2.84 15.84 -8.81
CA ASP A 60 1.75 15.51 -9.72
C ASP A 60 1.38 14.03 -9.54
N ILE A 61 0.09 13.75 -9.36
CA ILE A 61 -0.39 12.39 -9.16
C ILE A 61 -0.80 11.69 -10.46
N GLN A 62 -0.88 12.39 -11.60
CA GLN A 62 -1.44 11.83 -12.84
C GLN A 62 -0.60 10.68 -13.42
N ASP A 63 0.69 10.61 -13.07
CA ASP A 63 1.58 9.51 -13.46
C ASP A 63 1.56 8.33 -12.48
N TRP A 64 0.71 8.38 -11.44
CA TRP A 64 0.61 7.32 -10.44
C TRP A 64 -0.23 6.17 -10.99
N THR A 65 0.45 5.11 -11.42
CA THR A 65 -0.17 3.92 -12.00
C THR A 65 -0.24 2.75 -11.04
N ILE A 66 -1.27 1.92 -11.21
CA ILE A 66 -1.44 0.63 -10.55
C ILE A 66 -2.18 -0.35 -11.47
N ALA A 67 -1.75 -1.61 -11.46
CA ALA A 67 -2.44 -2.69 -12.14
C ALA A 67 -3.63 -3.17 -11.28
N ILE A 68 -4.85 -3.00 -11.79
CA ILE A 68 -6.06 -3.47 -11.14
C ILE A 68 -6.48 -4.81 -11.74
N LEU A 69 -6.55 -5.83 -10.87
CA LEU A 69 -7.03 -7.16 -11.23
C LEU A 69 -8.55 -7.21 -11.28
N ASP A 70 -9.07 -8.12 -12.12
CA ASP A 70 -10.51 -8.37 -12.29
C ASP A 70 -11.29 -7.06 -12.46
N SER A 71 -10.79 -6.22 -13.37
CA SER A 71 -11.22 -4.84 -13.56
C SER A 71 -12.32 -4.79 -14.61
N PHE A 72 -13.46 -4.18 -14.28
CA PHE A 72 -14.53 -3.93 -15.25
C PHE A 72 -14.13 -2.82 -16.23
N ASP A 73 -13.93 -3.12 -17.51
CA ASP A 73 -13.57 -2.11 -18.50
C ASP A 73 -14.78 -1.26 -18.91
N CYS A 74 -14.78 0.00 -18.50
CA CYS A 74 -15.86 0.95 -18.77
C CYS A 74 -16.04 1.27 -20.26
N ALA A 75 -15.02 1.03 -21.11
CA ALA A 75 -15.13 1.28 -22.56
C ALA A 75 -15.77 0.12 -23.31
N THR A 76 -15.48 -1.12 -22.89
CA THR A 76 -15.93 -2.35 -23.55
C THR A 76 -17.10 -3.04 -22.84
N TYR A 77 -17.37 -2.66 -21.59
CA TYR A 77 -18.33 -3.29 -20.68
C TYR A 77 -18.01 -4.76 -20.35
N ASP A 78 -16.72 -5.12 -20.40
CA ASP A 78 -16.23 -6.47 -20.15
C ASP A 78 -15.36 -6.54 -18.88
N LEU A 79 -15.40 -7.68 -18.19
CA LEU A 79 -14.43 -7.96 -17.13
C LEU A 79 -13.12 -8.41 -17.75
N VAL A 80 -12.03 -7.69 -17.44
CA VAL A 80 -10.70 -8.08 -17.91
C VAL A 80 -9.80 -8.45 -16.74
N ALA A 81 -8.86 -9.36 -17.01
CA ALA A 81 -8.02 -9.94 -15.97
C ALA A 81 -7.14 -8.90 -15.26
N GLU A 82 -6.67 -7.88 -15.98
CA GLU A 82 -5.78 -6.85 -15.45
C GLU A 82 -5.88 -5.58 -16.31
N ARG A 83 -5.85 -4.40 -15.68
CA ARG A 83 -5.70 -3.11 -16.36
C ARG A 83 -4.80 -2.19 -15.56
N ASP A 84 -3.85 -1.57 -16.23
CA ASP A 84 -3.15 -0.41 -15.68
C ASP A 84 -4.09 0.80 -15.68
N LEU A 85 -4.30 1.37 -14.50
CA LEU A 85 -5.03 2.61 -14.33
C LEU A 85 -4.14 3.67 -13.69
N SER A 86 -4.31 4.91 -14.14
CA SER A 86 -3.65 6.08 -13.56
C SER A 86 -4.59 6.82 -12.61
N ALA A 87 -4.03 7.46 -11.59
CA ALA A 87 -4.79 8.34 -10.73
C ALA A 87 -5.32 9.56 -11.50
N GLN A 88 -6.61 9.85 -11.33
CA GLN A 88 -7.29 10.99 -11.95
C GLN A 88 -7.34 12.21 -11.03
N ARG A 89 -7.68 11.96 -9.74
CA ARG A 89 -7.78 12.98 -8.69
C ARG A 89 -7.66 12.35 -7.30
N ILE A 90 -7.22 13.14 -6.33
CA ILE A 90 -7.20 12.80 -4.89
C ILE A 90 -8.64 12.84 -4.35
N LEU A 91 -9.01 11.84 -3.54
CA LEU A 91 -10.33 11.68 -2.93
C LEU A 91 -10.33 12.10 -1.46
N GLY A 92 -10.84 13.30 -1.15
CA GLY A 92 -10.87 13.77 0.23
C GLY A 92 -9.48 14.17 0.74
N THR A 93 -9.15 13.85 1.99
CA THR A 93 -7.96 14.37 2.67
C THR A 93 -6.89 13.30 2.82
N PRO A 94 -5.68 13.49 2.25
CA PRO A 94 -4.51 12.66 2.57
C PRO A 94 -4.16 12.72 4.05
N VAL A 95 -3.58 11.64 4.58
CA VAL A 95 -3.15 11.57 5.99
C VAL A 95 -1.67 11.32 6.10
N VAL A 96 -1.04 11.99 7.06
CA VAL A 96 0.40 11.86 7.34
C VAL A 96 0.57 10.96 8.56
N ASN A 97 1.45 9.98 8.46
CA ASN A 97 1.90 9.19 9.59
C ASN A 97 2.78 10.09 10.49
N PRO A 98 2.39 10.36 11.75
CA PRO A 98 3.11 11.25 12.64
C PRO A 98 4.43 10.68 13.18
N GLN A 99 4.72 9.39 12.98
CA GLN A 99 6.01 8.78 13.33
C GLN A 99 7.02 8.85 12.18
N THR A 100 6.57 8.61 10.95
CA THR A 100 7.46 8.37 9.81
C THR A 100 7.45 9.49 8.77
N GLY A 101 6.41 10.34 8.75
CA GLY A 101 6.20 11.33 7.70
C GLY A 101 5.59 10.76 6.40
N ASP A 102 5.29 9.46 6.36
CA ASP A 102 4.64 8.83 5.20
C ASP A 102 3.24 9.40 4.98
N VAL A 103 2.89 9.65 3.72
CA VAL A 103 1.60 10.25 3.36
C VAL A 103 0.76 9.24 2.61
N ALA A 104 -0.34 8.79 3.21
CA ALA A 104 -1.33 7.99 2.51
C ALA A 104 -2.30 8.90 1.74
N VAL A 105 -2.42 8.64 0.45
CA VAL A 105 -3.15 9.46 -0.52
C VAL A 105 -4.21 8.60 -1.20
N PRO A 106 -5.49 8.86 -0.92
CA PRO A 106 -6.60 8.18 -1.58
C PRO A 106 -6.82 8.81 -2.96
N VAL A 107 -6.97 8.01 -4.01
CA VAL A 107 -7.14 8.50 -5.37
C VAL A 107 -8.27 7.79 -6.10
N LEU A 108 -8.93 8.52 -6.99
CA LEU A 108 -9.80 7.96 -8.01
C LEU A 108 -8.95 7.48 -9.18
N LEU A 109 -9.19 6.25 -9.63
CA LEU A 109 -8.55 5.67 -10.82
C LEU A 109 -9.47 5.72 -12.04
N GLU A 110 -10.74 5.39 -11.86
CA GLU A 110 -11.74 5.34 -12.92
C GLU A 110 -13.13 5.48 -12.31
N GLU A 111 -14.03 6.15 -13.02
CA GLU A 111 -15.44 6.29 -12.66
C GLU A 111 -16.27 6.07 -13.92
N CYS A 112 -17.21 5.12 -13.87
CA CYS A 112 -18.22 4.92 -14.90
C CYS A 112 -19.59 4.63 -14.27
N ILE A 113 -20.61 4.40 -15.10
CA ILE A 113 -22.00 4.24 -14.62
C ILE A 113 -22.02 3.17 -13.53
N GLU A 114 -22.31 3.61 -12.30
CA GLU A 114 -22.46 2.78 -11.09
C GLU A 114 -21.19 2.10 -10.56
N VAL A 115 -20.02 2.32 -11.18
CA VAL A 115 -18.74 1.73 -10.74
C VAL A 115 -17.70 2.82 -10.54
N GLN A 116 -17.25 2.96 -9.30
CA GLN A 116 -16.09 3.78 -8.94
C GLN A 116 -14.93 2.86 -8.57
N LYS A 117 -13.73 3.15 -9.09
CA LYS A 117 -12.49 2.48 -8.73
C LYS A 117 -11.54 3.47 -8.10
N SER A 118 -11.06 3.11 -6.93
CA SER A 118 -10.13 3.90 -6.15
C SER A 118 -8.99 3.02 -5.63
N ALA A 119 -7.91 3.70 -5.24
CA ALA A 119 -6.76 3.08 -4.62
C ALA A 119 -6.14 4.05 -3.60
N VAL A 120 -5.23 3.53 -2.80
CA VAL A 120 -4.40 4.34 -1.91
C VAL A 120 -2.95 4.18 -2.33
N PHE A 121 -2.27 5.30 -2.48
CA PHE A 121 -0.83 5.37 -2.66
C PHE A 121 -0.20 5.89 -1.37
N VAL A 122 1.02 5.45 -1.07
CA VAL A 122 1.81 5.98 0.05
C VAL A 122 3.06 6.66 -0.49
N VAL A 123 3.18 7.95 -0.21
CA VAL A 123 4.35 8.77 -0.52
C VAL A 123 5.28 8.74 0.68
N ASP A 124 6.51 8.32 0.46
CA ASP A 124 7.60 8.32 1.45
C ASP A 124 8.58 9.43 1.08
N PRO A 125 8.60 10.55 1.82
CA PRO A 125 9.53 11.65 1.57
C PRO A 125 10.99 11.24 1.82
N GLN A 126 11.85 11.39 0.81
CA GLN A 126 13.30 11.08 0.89
C GLN A 126 14.15 12.35 1.04
N GLY A 127 13.58 13.36 1.71
CA GLY A 127 14.08 14.73 1.83
C GLY A 127 13.07 15.74 1.29
N TYR A 128 13.51 16.99 1.15
CA TYR A 128 12.63 18.12 0.78
C TYR A 128 12.21 18.17 -0.69
N GLN A 129 12.79 17.34 -1.58
CA GLN A 129 12.58 17.44 -3.03
C GLN A 129 12.51 16.09 -3.75
N SER A 130 12.38 15.00 -2.99
CA SER A 130 12.32 13.65 -3.55
C SER A 130 11.36 12.80 -2.72
N HIS A 131 10.78 11.80 -3.37
CA HIS A 131 9.90 10.84 -2.72
C HIS A 131 10.04 9.47 -3.37
N ALA A 132 9.72 8.43 -2.61
CA ALA A 132 9.36 7.13 -3.14
C ALA A 132 7.83 6.97 -3.11
N LEU A 133 7.29 6.18 -4.04
CA LEU A 133 5.86 5.98 -4.20
C LEU A 133 5.53 4.49 -4.10
N TYR A 134 4.69 4.14 -3.14
CA TYR A 134 4.25 2.78 -2.88
C TYR A 134 2.75 2.65 -3.15
N ARG A 135 2.31 1.47 -3.60
CA ARG A 135 0.89 1.16 -3.79
C ARG A 135 0.40 0.33 -2.63
N LEU A 136 -0.76 0.66 -2.12
CA LEU A 136 -1.44 -0.18 -1.16
C LEU A 136 -1.98 -1.42 -1.90
N GLN A 137 -1.61 -2.61 -1.43
CA GLN A 137 -1.99 -3.87 -2.06
C GLN A 137 -3.21 -4.47 -1.37
N VAL A 138 -4.38 -4.32 -1.99
CA VAL A 138 -5.63 -4.95 -1.56
C VAL A 138 -5.69 -6.36 -2.16
N PRO A 139 -5.82 -7.41 -1.34
CA PRO A 139 -5.98 -8.77 -1.84
C PRO A 139 -7.38 -8.99 -2.41
N GLY A 140 -7.56 -10.14 -3.06
CA GLY A 140 -8.85 -10.59 -3.58
C GLY A 140 -8.76 -12.05 -4.01
N ASP A 141 -9.62 -12.46 -4.94
CA ASP A 141 -9.79 -13.86 -5.34
C ASP A 141 -8.52 -14.52 -5.90
N ARG A 142 -7.67 -13.73 -6.57
CA ARG A 142 -6.43 -14.20 -7.19
C ARG A 142 -5.21 -13.59 -6.51
N PRO A 143 -4.09 -14.32 -6.43
CA PRO A 143 -2.83 -13.77 -5.93
C PRO A 143 -2.38 -12.56 -6.75
N LEU A 144 -1.86 -11.55 -6.07
CA LEU A 144 -1.27 -10.37 -6.73
C LEU A 144 0.03 -10.78 -7.45
N PRO A 145 0.19 -10.49 -8.74
CA PRO A 145 1.35 -10.93 -9.51
C PRO A 145 2.64 -10.18 -9.14
N HIS A 146 2.53 -8.95 -8.65
CA HIS A 146 3.66 -8.11 -8.22
C HIS A 146 3.21 -6.96 -7.31
N GLU A 147 4.17 -6.22 -6.75
CA GLU A 147 3.97 -5.08 -5.82
C GLU A 147 3.21 -3.89 -6.42
N PHE A 148 3.10 -3.83 -7.76
CA PHE A 148 2.34 -2.80 -8.48
C PHE A 148 0.89 -3.23 -8.81
N SER A 149 0.43 -4.37 -8.28
CA SER A 149 -0.93 -4.87 -8.50
C SER A 149 -1.79 -4.83 -7.24
N SER A 150 -3.09 -4.63 -7.42
CA SER A 150 -4.11 -4.64 -6.37
C SER A 150 -5.49 -4.98 -6.93
N TYR A 151 -6.42 -5.32 -6.05
CA TYR A 151 -7.86 -5.13 -6.32
C TYR A 151 -8.25 -3.67 -6.07
N ALA A 152 -9.23 -3.16 -6.81
CA ALA A 152 -9.72 -1.80 -6.61
C ALA A 152 -10.59 -1.69 -5.37
N LEU A 153 -10.50 -0.56 -4.68
CA LEU A 153 -11.50 -0.15 -3.70
C LEU A 153 -12.64 0.56 -4.42
N SER A 154 -13.85 0.47 -3.89
CA SER A 154 -15.00 1.22 -4.42
C SER A 154 -14.90 2.71 -4.09
N SER A 155 -15.53 3.15 -2.99
CA SER A 155 -15.52 4.54 -2.52
C SER A 155 -14.76 4.67 -1.22
N ILE A 156 -13.56 5.24 -1.25
CA ILE A 156 -12.81 5.58 -0.03
C ILE A 156 -13.49 6.78 0.65
N SER A 157 -13.88 6.61 1.91
CA SER A 157 -14.54 7.62 2.73
C SER A 157 -13.61 8.28 3.74
N GLY A 158 -12.47 7.66 4.05
CA GLY A 158 -11.48 8.25 4.93
C GLY A 158 -10.24 7.38 5.12
N LEU A 159 -9.15 8.01 5.54
CA LEU A 159 -7.91 7.37 5.93
C LEU A 159 -7.55 7.80 7.35
N HIS A 160 -6.84 6.94 8.07
CA HIS A 160 -6.29 7.28 9.38
C HIS A 160 -5.05 6.47 9.70
N TYR A 161 -4.02 7.10 10.26
CA TYR A 161 -2.90 6.38 10.86
C TYR A 161 -3.15 6.25 12.36
N TRP A 162 -3.14 5.00 12.85
CA TRP A 162 -2.98 4.70 14.26
C TRP A 162 -1.60 4.07 14.44
N GLU A 163 -0.68 4.81 15.06
CA GLU A 163 0.73 4.44 15.05
C GLU A 163 1.20 4.19 13.60
N GLU A 164 1.88 3.07 13.34
CA GLU A 164 2.30 2.69 11.99
C GLU A 164 1.24 1.87 11.22
N THR A 165 0.02 1.78 11.74
CA THR A 165 -1.10 1.08 11.08
C THR A 165 -1.96 2.05 10.30
N LEU A 166 -2.08 1.84 8.99
CA LEU A 166 -3.00 2.57 8.13
C LEU A 166 -4.37 1.91 8.13
N LEU A 167 -5.38 2.69 8.48
CA LEU A 167 -6.80 2.34 8.40
C LEU A 167 -7.41 3.01 7.17
N VAL A 168 -8.04 2.20 6.32
CA VAL A 168 -8.72 2.67 5.10
C VAL A 168 -10.21 2.40 5.24
N SER A 169 -10.99 3.47 5.41
CA SER A 169 -12.45 3.38 5.42
C SER A 169 -12.96 3.48 3.98
N HIS A 170 -13.79 2.54 3.57
CA HIS A 170 -14.39 2.53 2.25
C HIS A 170 -15.81 1.95 2.30
N GLY A 171 -16.56 2.14 1.22
CA GLY A 171 -17.93 1.66 1.11
C GLY A 171 -18.39 1.59 -0.34
N ASP A 172 -19.68 1.29 -0.50
CA ASP A 172 -20.34 1.21 -1.80
C ASP A 172 -21.51 2.21 -1.91
N ALA A 173 -22.13 2.23 -3.09
CA ALA A 173 -23.25 3.11 -3.38
C ALA A 173 -24.52 2.79 -2.57
N SER A 174 -24.62 1.60 -1.97
CA SER A 174 -25.76 1.21 -1.13
C SER A 174 -25.66 1.80 0.30
N GLY A 175 -24.49 2.32 0.66
CA GLY A 175 -24.18 2.82 2.00
C GLY A 175 -23.63 1.74 2.94
N ALA A 176 -23.25 0.56 2.42
CA ALA A 176 -22.44 -0.37 3.19
C ALA A 176 -21.02 0.19 3.36
N GLY A 177 -20.40 -0.12 4.49
CA GLY A 177 -19.08 0.39 4.86
C GLY A 177 -18.20 -0.66 5.51
N ALA A 178 -16.91 -0.59 5.23
CA ALA A 178 -15.89 -1.42 5.83
C ALA A 178 -14.61 -0.62 6.10
N MET A 179 -13.76 -1.20 6.93
CA MET A 179 -12.44 -0.68 7.27
C MET A 179 -11.40 -1.75 7.01
N MET A 180 -10.45 -1.44 6.12
CA MET A 180 -9.28 -2.27 5.90
C MET A 180 -8.12 -1.79 6.78
N ILE A 181 -7.31 -2.75 7.22
CA ILE A 181 -6.20 -2.53 8.16
C ILE A 181 -4.91 -2.95 7.46
N PHE A 182 -3.95 -2.04 7.41
CA PHE A 182 -2.62 -2.28 6.87
C PHE A 182 -1.59 -2.00 7.94
N THR A 183 -0.85 -3.04 8.31
CA THR A 183 0.19 -2.95 9.36
C THR A 183 1.55 -2.68 8.75
N ALA A 184 2.44 -2.08 9.54
CA ALA A 184 3.84 -1.83 9.14
C ALA A 184 4.48 -3.08 8.55
N SER A 185 5.20 -2.91 7.44
CA SER A 185 5.85 -3.99 6.71
C SER A 185 7.24 -3.55 6.23
N HIS A 186 7.78 -4.24 5.22
CA HIS A 186 9.01 -3.84 4.56
C HIS A 186 8.87 -2.61 3.67
N THR A 187 7.64 -2.14 3.43
CA THR A 187 7.36 -0.91 2.66
C THR A 187 6.47 0.05 3.47
N PRO A 188 6.54 1.37 3.20
CA PRO A 188 5.64 2.37 3.78
C PRO A 188 4.15 2.12 3.54
N ALA A 189 3.79 1.41 2.46
CA ALA A 189 2.41 0.99 2.23
C ALA A 189 1.92 -0.08 3.22
N GLY A 190 2.82 -0.71 3.98
CA GLY A 190 2.45 -1.75 4.92
C GLY A 190 2.03 -3.04 4.23
N SER A 191 1.33 -3.89 4.97
CA SER A 191 0.79 -5.17 4.49
C SER A 191 -0.64 -5.33 5.00
N TYR A 192 -1.52 -5.85 4.14
CA TYR A 192 -2.89 -6.12 4.51
C TYR A 192 -2.94 -7.09 5.70
N ALA A 193 -3.61 -6.67 6.77
CA ALA A 193 -3.74 -7.42 8.01
C ALA A 193 -5.18 -7.87 8.30
N GLY A 194 -6.16 -7.23 7.68
CA GLY A 194 -7.56 -7.64 7.80
C GLY A 194 -8.54 -6.56 7.35
N CYS A 195 -9.82 -6.93 7.40
CA CYS A 195 -10.93 -6.05 7.08
C CYS A 195 -12.11 -6.33 8.02
N ALA A 196 -12.83 -5.27 8.38
CA ALA A 196 -14.03 -5.36 9.20
C ALA A 196 -15.16 -4.53 8.59
N VAL A 197 -16.34 -5.13 8.45
CA VAL A 197 -17.56 -4.41 8.09
C VAL A 197 -17.94 -3.48 9.25
N THR A 198 -18.04 -2.18 8.97
CA THR A 198 -18.36 -1.14 9.96
C THR A 198 -19.80 -0.68 9.85
N GLN A 199 -20.41 -0.80 8.67
CA GLN A 199 -21.79 -0.46 8.41
C GLN A 199 -22.44 -1.54 7.54
N PRO A 200 -23.47 -2.25 8.04
CA PRO A 200 -24.17 -3.24 7.25
C PRO A 200 -25.01 -2.57 6.16
N GLY A 201 -25.16 -3.26 5.04
CA GLY A 201 -25.92 -2.82 3.88
C GLY A 201 -25.96 -3.92 2.82
N GLU A 202 -26.60 -3.64 1.70
CA GLU A 202 -26.49 -4.50 0.53
C GLU A 202 -25.02 -4.53 0.07
N GLY A 203 -24.50 -5.68 -0.38
CA GLY A 203 -23.09 -5.76 -0.82
C GLY A 203 -22.03 -5.67 0.29
N ALA A 204 -22.39 -5.49 1.57
CA ALA A 204 -21.40 -5.41 2.67
C ALA A 204 -20.46 -6.63 2.75
N GLY A 205 -20.96 -7.81 2.37
CA GLY A 205 -20.18 -9.05 2.34
C GLY A 205 -19.09 -9.11 1.27
N SER A 206 -19.09 -8.20 0.30
CA SER A 206 -18.06 -8.08 -0.74
C SER A 206 -17.12 -6.90 -0.54
N LEU A 207 -17.29 -6.11 0.53
CA LEU A 207 -16.37 -5.01 0.84
C LEU A 207 -15.05 -5.51 1.41
N CYS A 208 -15.09 -6.60 2.18
CA CYS A 208 -13.88 -7.24 2.67
C CYS A 208 -13.46 -8.38 1.73
N PRO A 209 -12.19 -8.42 1.30
CA PRO A 209 -11.65 -9.54 0.54
C PRO A 209 -11.47 -10.79 1.40
#